data_AF-A0A0D9X6Z2-F1
#
_entry.id   AF-A0A0D9X6Z2-F1
#
_cell.length_a   1.000
_cell.length_b   1.000
_cell.length_c   1.000
_cell.angle_alpha   90.00
_cell.angle_beta   90.00
_cell.angle_gamma   90.00
#
_symmetry.space_group_name_H-M   'P 1'
#
loop_
_entity.id
_entity.type
_entity.pdbx_description
1 polymer ?
#
loop_
_entity_poly.entity_id
_entity_poly.type
_entity_poly.pdbx_seq_one_letter_code
_entity_poly.pdbx_strand_id
1 'polypeptide(L)'
;MNADFGAPKELAGGLQNRRSLYQPALPPCLQGATVKVEYGDATTTIDPTCANVVAEAFPRTYGQPLVSFVAPPPDAVDEDRPPIRVGVVFSGRQSPGGHNVIWGLHDALKAYNPQSVLYGFVGGTKGLFVNKTIEITDDVLASYKNQGGFDLLGRSIDQIRSTKQVSDAMTTCNSLNLDGLVIIGGVTSNSDAAQLAETLVQNNCKTKVVGVPVSLNGDLKNQFVETTVGFDTVCKVNSQLVSNVCLDAISAGKLILAEEVALSKLTLMEVISKICDGVQARAELGKYHGVLLIPEGLIESIPEMYALIQEINILHNNNVPVAEMPSQLSPWAAALFQFLPPFIRRELLLHQESDNSAQLSQIDTEQLLAHLVEAEMIKRTKEGRYKGRKFSSVCHFFGYQARGSTPSNFDCDYAYALGRISLHMVAAGLTGYMATVANLKDPVDKWRCAAAPLTAMMSVKRHLRGPGAIPIGKPAIHPSPIDLKGKAYELLREKASSFLLDDFYRTPGGIQYEGPGCNAKPITLTIENQDYMGDIEILKDCLSKVRTMVKPGCSREVLKAAISSMLSVTDVLTVMSHPLNAELPLYHFN
;
A
#
# COMPACT_ATOMS: atom_id res chain seq x y z
N MET A 1 -14.53 25.46 -5.10
CA MET A 1 -15.43 25.49 -3.93
C MET A 1 -14.57 25.72 -2.70
N ASN A 2 -14.93 26.67 -1.83
CA ASN A 2 -14.39 26.73 -0.49
C ASN A 2 -15.20 25.73 0.34
N ALA A 3 -14.58 24.63 0.76
CA ALA A 3 -15.13 23.78 1.80
C ALA A 3 -14.50 24.22 3.13
N ASP A 4 -15.30 24.25 4.19
CA ASP A 4 -14.88 24.66 5.52
C ASP A 4 -14.14 23.52 6.23
N PHE A 5 -12.93 23.24 5.73
CA PHE A 5 -11.97 22.31 6.32
C PHE A 5 -11.64 22.74 7.75
N GLY A 6 -11.65 21.80 8.69
CA GLY A 6 -11.46 22.07 10.12
C GLY A 6 -12.70 22.57 10.87
N ALA A 7 -13.80 22.93 10.20
CA ALA A 7 -15.02 23.28 10.92
C ALA A 7 -15.59 22.05 11.66
N PRO A 8 -16.00 22.18 12.94
CA PRO A 8 -16.74 21.13 13.63
C PRO A 8 -18.08 20.84 12.93
N LYS A 9 -18.35 19.57 12.66
CA LYS A 9 -19.57 19.10 11.98
C LYS A 9 -20.49 18.38 12.96
N GLU A 10 -21.79 18.65 12.87
CA GLU A 10 -22.79 17.86 13.60
C GLU A 10 -22.85 16.44 13.01
N LEU A 11 -22.68 15.42 13.86
CA LEU A 11 -22.75 14.02 13.45
C LEU A 11 -24.21 13.61 13.25
N ALA A 12 -24.74 13.77 12.04
CA ALA A 12 -26.14 13.51 11.74
C ALA A 12 -26.58 12.03 11.91
N GLY A 13 -25.65 11.07 11.81
CA GLY A 13 -25.95 9.65 11.91
C GLY A 13 -25.82 9.08 13.33
N GLY A 14 -26.82 8.32 13.80
CA GLY A 14 -26.74 7.59 15.07
C GLY A 14 -25.58 6.58 15.16
N LEU A 15 -25.15 6.00 14.02
CA LEU A 15 -23.94 5.19 13.93
C LEU A 15 -22.67 6.04 14.07
N GLN A 16 -22.62 7.23 13.46
CA GLN A 16 -21.46 8.12 13.54
C GLN A 16 -21.20 8.57 14.99
N ASN A 17 -22.27 8.94 15.72
CA ASN A 17 -22.21 9.26 17.14
C ASN A 17 -21.74 8.09 18.01
N ARG A 18 -22.16 6.84 17.73
CA ARG A 18 -21.62 5.68 18.44
C ARG A 18 -20.17 5.37 18.06
N ARG A 19 -19.75 5.67 16.84
CA ARG A 19 -18.34 5.50 16.42
C ARG A 19 -17.40 6.55 16.98
N SER A 20 -17.80 7.81 17.13
CA SER A 20 -16.93 8.83 17.76
C SER A 20 -16.61 8.54 19.24
N LEU A 21 -17.43 7.72 19.92
CA LEU A 21 -17.20 7.24 21.28
C LEU A 21 -16.20 6.07 21.38
N TYR A 22 -15.92 5.36 20.27
CA TYR A 22 -14.99 4.22 20.29
C TYR A 22 -13.57 4.68 20.60
N GLN A 23 -12.95 4.09 21.63
CA GLN A 23 -11.56 4.34 21.97
C GLN A 23 -10.68 3.27 21.32
N PRO A 24 -9.77 3.63 20.39
CA PRO A 24 -8.87 2.67 19.77
C PRO A 24 -7.92 2.07 20.80
N ALA A 25 -7.67 0.77 20.69
CA ALA A 25 -6.72 0.08 21.55
C ALA A 25 -5.28 0.51 21.24
N LEU A 26 -4.44 0.61 22.28
CA LEU A 26 -3.01 0.95 22.15
C LEU A 26 -2.10 -0.16 22.67
N PRO A 27 -1.01 -0.49 21.95
CA PRO A 27 0.05 -1.36 22.44
C PRO A 27 0.66 -0.81 23.74
N PRO A 28 1.07 -1.64 24.71
CA PRO A 28 1.50 -1.19 26.04
C PRO A 28 2.64 -0.16 26.00
N CYS A 29 3.56 -0.26 25.05
CA CYS A 29 4.67 0.69 24.87
C CYS A 29 4.23 2.09 24.40
N LEU A 30 2.97 2.28 23.97
CA LEU A 30 2.43 3.55 23.50
C LEU A 30 1.36 4.15 24.43
N GLN A 31 1.14 3.60 25.63
CA GLN A 31 0.06 4.07 26.53
C GLN A 31 0.45 5.30 27.37
N GLY A 32 1.74 5.52 27.66
CA GLY A 32 2.24 6.67 28.45
C GLY A 32 2.56 7.93 27.63
N ALA A 33 3.05 8.98 28.29
CA ALA A 33 3.67 10.15 27.64
C ALA A 33 5.15 9.90 27.28
N THR A 34 5.79 9.01 28.04
CA THR A 34 7.16 8.54 27.89
C THR A 34 7.20 7.18 27.18
N VAL A 35 8.17 7.01 26.27
CA VAL A 35 8.44 5.78 25.51
C VAL A 35 9.96 5.62 25.41
N LYS A 36 10.47 4.41 25.62
CA LYS A 36 11.90 4.13 25.47
C LYS A 36 12.21 3.82 24.01
N VAL A 37 13.20 4.51 23.47
CA VAL A 37 13.68 4.37 22.09
C VAL A 37 14.89 3.45 22.08
N GLU A 38 14.83 2.35 21.34
CA GLU A 38 15.93 1.39 21.19
C GLU A 38 16.42 1.37 19.74
N TYR A 39 17.73 1.60 19.55
CA TYR A 39 18.36 1.62 18.24
C TYR A 39 18.92 0.24 17.90
N GLY A 40 18.45 -0.32 16.78
CA GLY A 40 18.96 -1.55 16.19
C GLY A 40 20.11 -1.30 15.22
N ASP A 41 20.33 -2.25 14.32
CA ASP A 41 21.41 -2.23 13.34
C ASP A 41 21.09 -1.32 12.14
N ALA A 42 22.15 -0.84 11.47
CA ALA A 42 22.08 -0.08 10.23
C ALA A 42 21.36 -0.85 9.13
N THR A 43 20.45 -0.17 8.41
CA THR A 43 19.68 -0.77 7.31
C THR A 43 20.41 -0.73 5.97
N THR A 44 19.91 -1.52 5.03
CA THR A 44 20.19 -1.44 3.59
C THR A 44 18.87 -1.42 2.81
N THR A 45 18.94 -1.09 1.52
CA THR A 45 17.80 -1.18 0.58
C THR A 45 17.28 -2.60 0.41
N ILE A 46 15.98 -2.72 0.14
CA ILE A 46 15.27 -3.95 -0.23
C ILE A 46 15.80 -4.63 -1.52
N ASP A 47 16.50 -3.91 -2.41
CA ASP A 47 17.28 -4.48 -3.52
C ASP A 47 18.78 -4.14 -3.33
N PRO A 48 19.59 -5.06 -2.76
CA PRO A 48 21.02 -4.85 -2.57
C PRO A 48 21.78 -4.47 -3.85
N THR A 49 21.27 -4.81 -5.04
CA THR A 49 21.93 -4.47 -6.30
C THR A 49 21.84 -2.99 -6.67
N CYS A 50 20.89 -2.24 -6.10
CA CYS A 50 20.82 -0.77 -6.26
C CYS A 50 21.36 0.02 -5.05
N ALA A 51 21.93 -0.64 -4.04
CA ALA A 51 22.41 -0.01 -2.81
C ALA A 51 23.29 1.23 -3.03
N ASN A 52 24.23 1.17 -3.96
CA ASN A 52 25.10 2.30 -4.30
C ASN A 52 24.30 3.50 -4.87
N VAL A 53 23.27 3.24 -5.68
CA VAL A 53 22.43 4.28 -6.31
C VAL A 53 21.48 4.91 -5.28
N VAL A 54 20.99 4.13 -4.31
CA VAL A 54 20.21 4.68 -3.18
C VAL A 54 21.13 5.49 -2.27
N ALA A 55 22.33 5.03 -1.96
CA ALA A 55 23.30 5.75 -1.12
C ALA A 55 23.79 7.07 -1.76
N GLU A 56 24.01 7.10 -3.08
CA GLU A 56 24.38 8.31 -3.83
C GLU A 56 23.24 9.34 -3.85
N ALA A 57 21.98 8.90 -3.97
CA ALA A 57 20.82 9.78 -3.96
C ALA A 57 20.38 10.23 -2.56
N PHE A 58 20.70 9.46 -1.51
CA PHE A 58 20.30 9.69 -0.12
C PHE A 58 21.49 9.71 0.88
N PRO A 59 22.51 10.55 0.67
CA PRO A 59 23.76 10.52 1.44
C PRO A 59 23.63 10.91 2.93
N ARG A 60 22.46 11.41 3.38
CA ARG A 60 22.19 11.71 4.81
C ARG A 60 21.19 10.76 5.47
N THR A 61 20.37 10.07 4.70
CA THR A 61 19.29 9.18 5.20
C THR A 61 19.43 7.71 4.80
N TYR A 62 20.41 7.35 3.96
CA TYR A 62 20.80 5.97 3.74
C TYR A 62 21.57 5.40 4.95
N GLY A 63 21.48 4.08 5.18
CA GLY A 63 22.23 3.40 6.25
C GLY A 63 21.76 3.69 7.68
N GLN A 64 20.65 4.42 7.85
CA GLN A 64 20.05 4.67 9.17
C GLN A 64 19.66 3.36 9.88
N PRO A 65 19.70 3.30 11.23
CA PRO A 65 19.34 2.10 11.97
C PRO A 65 17.82 1.84 11.96
N LEU A 66 17.41 0.60 12.23
CA LEU A 66 16.05 0.33 12.69
C LEU A 66 15.85 0.89 14.10
N VAL A 67 14.63 1.34 14.41
CA VAL A 67 14.28 1.84 15.75
C VAL A 67 13.06 1.10 16.29
N SER A 68 13.13 0.64 17.54
CA SER A 68 12.03 0.02 18.27
C SER A 68 11.54 0.93 19.39
N PHE A 69 10.22 0.92 19.62
CA PHE A 69 9.56 1.68 20.68
C PHE A 69 9.04 0.72 21.75
N VAL A 70 9.70 0.72 22.92
CA VAL A 70 9.38 -0.17 24.04
C VAL A 70 8.87 0.63 25.24
N ALA A 71 8.16 -0.04 26.15
CA ALA A 71 7.64 0.60 27.34
C ALA A 71 8.79 1.18 28.20
N PRO A 72 8.62 2.36 28.80
CA PRO A 72 9.61 2.88 29.75
C PRO A 72 9.71 1.97 30.99
N PRO A 73 10.84 1.99 31.72
CA PRO A 73 10.94 1.34 33.03
C PRO A 73 9.84 1.84 33.99
N PRO A 74 9.37 1.01 34.96
CA PRO A 74 8.34 1.43 35.93
C PRO A 74 8.72 2.66 36.75
N ASP A 75 10.02 2.88 36.98
CA ASP A 75 10.58 3.99 37.75
C ASP A 75 10.92 5.22 36.88
N ALA A 76 10.50 5.25 35.61
CA ALA A 76 10.74 6.38 34.72
C ALA A 76 9.86 7.57 35.11
N VAL A 77 10.51 8.68 35.46
CA VAL A 77 9.84 9.97 35.70
C VAL A 77 9.51 10.62 34.35
N ASP A 78 8.29 11.16 34.21
CA ASP A 78 7.97 12.02 33.07
C ASP A 78 8.78 13.32 33.17
N GLU A 79 9.78 13.45 32.29
CA GLU A 79 10.62 14.64 32.17
C GLU A 79 9.81 15.84 31.64
N ASP A 80 10.03 17.03 32.20
CA ASP A 80 9.51 18.27 31.61
C ASP A 80 10.26 18.55 30.29
N ARG A 81 9.48 18.68 29.21
CA ARG A 81 9.97 18.65 27.82
C ARG A 81 9.56 19.91 27.08
N PRO A 82 10.42 20.47 26.21
CA PRO A 82 10.09 21.68 25.47
C PRO A 82 8.87 21.45 24.56
N PRO A 83 7.95 22.43 24.43
CA PRO A 83 6.83 22.33 23.48
C PRO A 83 7.32 22.18 22.04
N ILE A 84 6.69 21.29 21.28
CA ILE A 84 7.06 21.00 19.88
C ILE A 84 5.93 21.35 18.90
N ARG A 85 6.32 21.72 17.68
CA ARG A 85 5.42 22.19 16.62
C ARG A 85 5.43 21.19 15.47
N VAL A 86 4.32 20.50 15.24
CA VAL A 86 4.23 19.43 14.24
C VAL A 86 3.25 19.83 13.13
N GLY A 87 3.65 19.65 11.88
CA GLY A 87 2.76 19.74 10.72
C GLY A 87 2.26 18.35 10.30
N VAL A 88 1.05 18.25 9.77
CA VAL A 88 0.48 17.00 9.23
C VAL A 88 -0.26 17.24 7.91
N VAL A 89 -0.07 16.34 6.95
CA VAL A 89 -0.65 16.48 5.60
C VAL A 89 -1.14 15.14 5.03
N PHE A 90 -2.34 15.13 4.46
CA PHE A 90 -2.82 14.04 3.62
C PHE A 90 -2.26 14.16 2.19
N SER A 91 -1.68 13.08 1.68
CA SER A 91 -1.12 12.99 0.33
C SER A 91 -1.75 11.81 -0.43
N GLY A 92 -2.20 12.06 -1.67
CA GLY A 92 -2.67 11.02 -2.60
C GLY A 92 -4.16 10.67 -2.51
N ARG A 93 -4.47 9.37 -2.69
CA ARG A 93 -5.86 8.83 -2.69
C ARG A 93 -6.35 8.69 -1.24
N GLN A 94 -7.64 8.98 -0.99
CA GLN A 94 -8.24 8.84 0.35
C GLN A 94 -8.38 7.36 0.77
N SER A 95 -8.22 7.10 2.07
CA SER A 95 -8.36 5.77 2.69
C SER A 95 -9.09 5.88 4.04
N PRO A 96 -9.92 4.91 4.45
CA PRO A 96 -10.46 4.87 5.81
C PRO A 96 -9.35 4.90 6.88
N GLY A 97 -9.62 5.51 8.04
CA GLY A 97 -8.68 5.57 9.16
C GLY A 97 -7.68 6.74 9.13
N GLY A 98 -7.60 7.53 8.05
CA GLY A 98 -6.69 8.69 7.99
C GLY A 98 -6.89 9.72 9.11
N HIS A 99 -8.13 9.97 9.52
CA HIS A 99 -8.44 10.83 10.67
C HIS A 99 -7.92 10.28 12.01
N ASN A 100 -7.88 8.95 12.18
CA ASN A 100 -7.35 8.31 13.39
C ASN A 100 -5.83 8.49 13.53
N VAL A 101 -5.08 8.62 12.43
CA VAL A 101 -3.65 8.98 12.48
C VAL A 101 -3.47 10.38 13.06
N ILE A 102 -4.27 11.35 12.59
CA ILE A 102 -4.20 12.75 13.09
C ILE A 102 -4.63 12.81 14.56
N TRP A 103 -5.65 12.03 14.96
CA TRP A 103 -6.06 11.93 16.36
C TRP A 103 -4.97 11.30 17.24
N GLY A 104 -4.37 10.18 16.84
CA GLY A 104 -3.27 9.55 17.60
C GLY A 104 -2.04 10.43 17.73
N LEU A 105 -1.75 11.22 16.70
CA LEU A 105 -0.70 12.24 16.71
C LEU A 105 -1.03 13.39 17.67
N HIS A 106 -2.26 13.91 17.64
CA HIS A 106 -2.72 14.97 18.55
C HIS A 106 -2.66 14.54 20.02
N ASP A 107 -3.19 13.36 20.35
CA ASP A 107 -3.29 12.91 21.74
C ASP A 107 -1.92 12.48 22.29
N ALA A 108 -1.00 12.01 21.44
CA ALA A 108 0.42 11.93 21.82
C ALA A 108 1.03 13.32 22.04
N LEU A 109 0.76 14.29 21.16
CA LEU A 109 1.39 15.61 21.19
C LEU A 109 1.00 16.37 22.47
N LYS A 110 -0.28 16.30 22.88
CA LYS A 110 -0.76 16.90 24.13
C LYS A 110 -0.29 16.16 25.37
N ALA A 111 -0.12 14.84 25.31
CA ALA A 111 0.51 14.07 26.40
C ALA A 111 2.02 14.36 26.54
N TYR A 112 2.72 14.67 25.45
CA TYR A 112 4.15 14.99 25.45
C TYR A 112 4.44 16.37 26.06
N ASN A 113 3.71 17.40 25.65
CA ASN A 113 3.60 18.69 26.37
C ASN A 113 2.31 19.41 25.90
N PRO A 114 1.39 19.82 26.80
CA PRO A 114 0.12 20.46 26.44
C PRO A 114 0.22 21.72 25.56
N GLN A 115 1.32 22.48 25.67
CA GLN A 115 1.60 23.69 24.88
C GLN A 115 2.03 23.39 23.44
N SER A 116 2.29 22.13 23.10
CA SER A 116 2.66 21.69 21.75
C SER A 116 1.51 21.87 20.75
N VAL A 117 1.83 22.17 19.49
CA VAL A 117 0.84 22.60 18.48
C VAL A 117 0.88 21.73 17.23
N LEU A 118 -0.30 21.28 16.77
CA LEU A 118 -0.48 20.48 15.57
C LEU A 118 -1.11 21.33 14.45
N TYR A 119 -0.40 21.49 13.34
CA TYR A 119 -0.87 22.23 12.16
C TYR A 119 -1.27 21.27 11.04
N GLY A 120 -2.54 21.30 10.63
CA GLY A 120 -3.04 20.53 9.50
C GLY A 120 -2.98 21.32 8.19
N PHE A 121 -2.32 20.79 7.16
CA PHE A 121 -2.21 21.45 5.85
C PHE A 121 -3.45 21.20 4.98
N VAL A 122 -4.14 22.30 4.60
CA VAL A 122 -5.46 22.27 3.97
C VAL A 122 -5.34 22.17 2.45
N GLY A 123 -6.00 21.16 1.86
CA GLY A 123 -5.87 20.82 0.45
C GLY A 123 -4.63 19.96 0.15
N GLY A 124 -4.16 19.18 1.13
CA GLY A 124 -2.99 18.30 1.00
C GLY A 124 -1.69 19.07 0.74
N THR A 125 -0.84 18.51 -0.11
CA THR A 125 0.47 19.08 -0.50
C THR A 125 0.36 20.49 -1.09
N LYS A 126 -0.74 20.87 -1.76
CA LYS A 126 -0.96 22.25 -2.19
C LYS A 126 -0.98 23.21 -1.00
N GLY A 127 -1.62 22.82 0.11
CA GLY A 127 -1.64 23.58 1.36
C GLY A 127 -0.24 23.76 1.97
N LEU A 128 0.60 22.72 1.91
CA LEU A 128 1.99 22.77 2.34
C LEU A 128 2.82 23.75 1.50
N PHE A 129 2.65 23.78 0.17
CA PHE A 129 3.41 24.70 -0.70
C PHE A 129 3.02 26.18 -0.53
N VAL A 130 1.76 26.47 -0.18
CA VAL A 130 1.26 27.86 -0.04
C VAL A 130 1.05 28.31 1.41
N ASN A 131 1.56 27.53 2.38
CA ASN A 131 1.38 27.74 3.82
C ASN A 131 -0.09 27.96 4.26
N LYS A 132 -1.00 27.12 3.75
CA LYS A 132 -2.42 27.11 4.16
C LYS A 132 -2.65 26.04 5.22
N THR A 133 -2.70 26.45 6.48
CA THR A 133 -2.91 25.58 7.64
C THR A 133 -4.19 25.90 8.43
N ILE A 134 -4.65 24.91 9.19
CA ILE A 134 -5.47 25.09 10.40
C ILE A 134 -4.70 24.55 11.61
N GLU A 135 -5.03 25.02 12.81
CA GLU A 135 -4.62 24.35 14.05
C GLU A 135 -5.60 23.20 14.36
N ILE A 136 -5.09 22.06 14.81
CA ILE A 136 -5.88 20.89 15.18
C ILE A 136 -6.05 20.86 16.70
N THR A 137 -7.29 21.01 17.15
CA THR A 137 -7.71 20.96 18.56
C THR A 137 -8.71 19.82 18.78
N ASP A 138 -9.06 19.53 20.03
CA ASP A 138 -10.10 18.55 20.36
C ASP A 138 -11.46 18.89 19.76
N ASP A 139 -11.87 20.17 19.74
CA ASP A 139 -13.13 20.61 19.14
C ASP A 139 -13.16 20.35 17.63
N VAL A 140 -12.03 20.61 16.95
CA VAL A 140 -11.85 20.30 15.53
C VAL A 140 -11.94 18.78 15.31
N LEU A 141 -11.26 17.98 16.14
CA LEU A 141 -11.22 16.53 16.01
C LEU A 141 -12.52 15.81 16.39
N ALA A 142 -13.34 16.36 17.30
CA ALA A 142 -14.52 15.69 17.86
C ALA A 142 -15.47 15.11 16.80
N SER A 143 -15.64 15.82 15.68
CA SER A 143 -16.50 15.40 14.55
C SER A 143 -15.83 14.44 13.54
N TYR A 144 -14.55 14.11 13.71
CA TYR A 144 -13.79 13.21 12.82
C TYR A 144 -13.24 11.95 13.51
N LYS A 145 -13.27 11.86 14.84
CA LYS A 145 -12.86 10.65 15.59
C LYS A 145 -13.63 9.42 15.07
N ASN A 146 -12.89 8.42 14.58
CA ASN A 146 -13.39 7.19 13.93
C ASN A 146 -14.29 7.37 12.69
N GLN A 147 -14.22 8.51 12.00
CA GLN A 147 -14.97 8.74 10.76
C GLN A 147 -14.13 8.45 9.50
N GLY A 148 -14.80 8.05 8.42
CA GLY A 148 -14.20 7.85 7.10
C GLY A 148 -13.82 9.15 6.39
N GLY A 149 -13.24 9.05 5.19
CA GLY A 149 -12.83 10.20 4.39
C GLY A 149 -11.54 10.88 4.88
N PHE A 150 -11.14 11.95 4.18
CA PHE A 150 -10.01 12.86 4.50
C PHE A 150 -10.51 14.32 4.63
N ASP A 151 -11.82 14.55 4.80
CA ASP A 151 -12.47 15.86 4.68
C ASP A 151 -12.28 16.81 5.88
N LEU A 152 -11.48 16.41 6.88
CA LEU A 152 -10.90 17.32 7.88
C LEU A 152 -9.96 18.35 7.22
N LEU A 153 -9.04 17.89 6.36
CA LEU A 153 -8.06 18.74 5.67
C LEU A 153 -8.27 18.82 4.15
N GLY A 154 -9.01 17.87 3.58
CA GLY A 154 -9.00 17.62 2.14
C GLY A 154 -7.69 16.98 1.68
N ARG A 155 -7.58 16.74 0.37
CA ARG A 155 -6.42 16.09 -0.25
C ARG A 155 -6.05 16.75 -1.58
N SER A 156 -4.80 16.57 -1.97
CA SER A 156 -4.27 16.91 -3.29
C SER A 156 -3.95 15.65 -4.10
N ILE A 157 -3.70 15.85 -5.38
CA ILE A 157 -3.14 14.85 -6.30
C ILE A 157 -1.61 15.06 -6.41
N ASP A 158 -1.13 16.26 -6.07
CA ASP A 158 0.20 16.77 -6.37
C ASP A 158 1.31 16.15 -5.52
N GLN A 159 2.41 15.80 -6.19
CA GLN A 159 3.60 15.16 -5.64
C GLN A 159 4.70 16.19 -5.31
N ILE A 160 5.58 15.86 -4.36
CA ILE A 160 6.68 16.75 -3.91
C ILE A 160 7.95 16.43 -4.73
N ARG A 161 7.91 16.66 -6.05
CA ARG A 161 8.95 16.19 -6.99
C ARG A 161 9.80 17.26 -7.65
N SER A 162 9.29 18.48 -7.84
CA SER A 162 10.08 19.57 -8.42
C SER A 162 10.88 20.31 -7.34
N THR A 163 12.07 20.81 -7.70
CA THR A 163 12.91 21.63 -6.81
C THR A 163 12.15 22.81 -6.22
N LYS A 164 11.21 23.39 -6.99
CA LYS A 164 10.30 24.43 -6.50
C LYS A 164 9.41 23.91 -5.37
N GLN A 165 8.66 22.84 -5.57
CA GLN A 165 7.75 22.28 -4.54
C GLN A 165 8.49 21.90 -3.25
N VAL A 166 9.72 21.37 -3.36
CA VAL A 166 10.58 21.06 -2.22
C VAL A 166 11.02 22.35 -1.49
N SER A 167 11.42 23.38 -2.24
CA SER A 167 11.77 24.71 -1.70
C SER A 167 10.59 25.42 -1.03
N ASP A 168 9.41 25.37 -1.66
CA ASP A 168 8.16 25.94 -1.14
C ASP A 168 7.77 25.24 0.18
N ALA A 169 7.80 23.90 0.21
CA ALA A 169 7.54 23.10 1.42
C ALA A 169 8.55 23.39 2.56
N MET A 170 9.85 23.50 2.25
CA MET A 170 10.89 23.86 3.22
C MET A 170 10.67 25.27 3.78
N THR A 171 10.26 26.22 2.93
CA THR A 171 9.95 27.61 3.33
C THR A 171 8.76 27.65 4.29
N THR A 172 7.72 26.84 4.05
CA THR A 172 6.60 26.66 4.98
C THR A 172 7.04 26.04 6.31
N CYS A 173 7.87 24.99 6.29
CA CYS A 173 8.36 24.34 7.52
C CYS A 173 9.19 25.31 8.39
N ASN A 174 10.04 26.12 7.77
CA ASN A 174 10.83 27.14 8.44
C ASN A 174 9.95 28.29 8.97
N SER A 175 9.00 28.81 8.19
CA SER A 175 8.16 29.95 8.60
C SER A 175 7.16 29.59 9.72
N LEU A 176 6.66 28.35 9.74
CA LEU A 176 5.89 27.81 10.86
C LEU A 176 6.77 27.32 12.03
N ASN A 177 8.10 27.36 11.90
CA ASN A 177 9.08 26.90 12.89
C ASN A 177 8.83 25.43 13.33
N LEU A 178 8.53 24.53 12.38
CA LEU A 178 8.15 23.14 12.67
C LEU A 178 9.32 22.28 13.11
N ASP A 179 9.12 21.49 14.16
CA ASP A 179 10.03 20.43 14.61
C ASP A 179 9.78 19.13 13.84
N GLY A 180 8.55 18.87 13.42
CA GLY A 180 8.18 17.70 12.63
C GLY A 180 7.17 17.97 11.50
N LEU A 181 7.19 17.13 10.48
CA LEU A 181 6.22 17.06 9.38
C LEU A 181 5.84 15.59 9.14
N VAL A 182 4.56 15.27 9.37
CA VAL A 182 3.98 13.93 9.21
C VAL A 182 3.26 13.86 7.87
N ILE A 183 3.74 13.00 6.96
CA ILE A 183 3.15 12.78 5.63
C ILE A 183 2.35 11.47 5.66
N ILE A 184 1.03 11.61 5.54
CA ILE A 184 0.08 10.50 5.56
C ILE A 184 -0.28 10.13 4.12
N GLY A 185 0.06 8.91 3.68
CA GLY A 185 -0.28 8.46 2.31
C GLY A 185 0.35 7.13 1.90
N GLY A 186 0.28 6.84 0.60
CA GLY A 186 0.71 5.56 0.02
C GLY A 186 2.17 5.53 -0.46
N VAL A 187 2.47 4.61 -1.37
CA VAL A 187 3.81 4.36 -1.95
C VAL A 187 4.48 5.63 -2.49
N THR A 188 3.76 6.41 -3.31
CA THR A 188 4.26 7.64 -3.93
C THR A 188 4.51 8.72 -2.88
N SER A 189 3.54 8.95 -1.98
CA SER A 189 3.63 9.91 -0.87
C SER A 189 4.85 9.67 0.03
N ASN A 190 5.17 8.41 0.33
CA ASN A 190 6.31 8.04 1.15
C ASN A 190 7.65 8.09 0.39
N SER A 191 7.63 7.89 -0.93
CA SER A 191 8.80 8.14 -1.79
C SER A 191 9.16 9.63 -1.87
N ASP A 192 8.14 10.48 -1.99
CA ASP A 192 8.27 11.94 -1.96
C ASP A 192 8.70 12.43 -0.55
N ALA A 193 8.17 11.83 0.52
CA ALA A 193 8.55 12.13 1.90
C ALA A 193 10.04 11.89 2.16
N ALA A 194 10.63 10.83 1.59
CA ALA A 194 12.05 10.55 1.70
C ALA A 194 12.91 11.60 0.98
N GLN A 195 12.52 12.01 -0.22
CA GLN A 195 13.23 13.06 -0.98
C GLN A 195 13.16 14.41 -0.26
N LEU A 196 12.02 14.72 0.36
CA LEU A 196 11.88 15.89 1.22
C LEU A 196 12.75 15.78 2.48
N ALA A 197 12.77 14.63 3.16
CA ALA A 197 13.59 14.39 4.36
C ALA A 197 15.08 14.62 4.10
N GLU A 198 15.60 14.00 3.03
CA GLU A 198 16.99 14.14 2.60
C GLU A 198 17.32 15.61 2.27
N THR A 199 16.46 16.29 1.50
CA THR A 199 16.70 17.69 1.12
C THR A 199 16.69 18.63 2.33
N LEU A 200 15.76 18.44 3.28
CA LEU A 200 15.71 19.25 4.51
C LEU A 200 16.97 19.06 5.36
N VAL A 201 17.46 17.82 5.51
CA VAL A 201 18.71 17.54 6.24
C VAL A 201 19.93 18.13 5.52
N GLN A 202 20.01 18.02 4.19
CA GLN A 202 21.10 18.63 3.40
C GLN A 202 21.13 20.16 3.54
N ASN A 203 19.97 20.80 3.70
CA ASN A 203 19.84 22.26 3.90
C ASN A 203 19.89 22.69 5.37
N ASN A 204 20.20 21.78 6.31
CA ASN A 204 20.22 22.01 7.76
C ASN A 204 18.90 22.54 8.36
N CYS A 205 17.76 22.23 7.73
CA CYS A 205 16.44 22.51 8.30
C CYS A 205 16.23 21.63 9.54
N LYS A 206 15.71 22.21 10.64
CA LYS A 206 15.46 21.44 11.88
C LYS A 206 14.33 20.40 11.74
N THR A 207 13.40 20.64 10.82
CA THR A 207 12.14 19.89 10.70
C THR A 207 12.39 18.43 10.30
N LYS A 208 11.86 17.51 11.10
CA LYS A 208 11.94 16.06 10.88
C LYS A 208 10.79 15.59 10.00
N VAL A 209 11.07 14.89 8.91
CA VAL A 209 10.03 14.36 8.02
C VAL A 209 9.81 12.88 8.31
N VAL A 210 8.57 12.50 8.59
CA VAL A 210 8.16 11.13 8.90
C VAL A 210 6.96 10.70 8.06
N GLY A 211 6.96 9.45 7.60
CA GLY A 211 5.92 8.88 6.75
C GLY A 211 4.97 7.93 7.51
N VAL A 212 3.71 7.87 7.09
CA VAL A 212 2.71 6.94 7.64
C VAL A 212 2.05 6.12 6.51
N PRO A 213 2.04 4.77 6.58
CA PRO A 213 1.56 3.90 5.49
C PRO A 213 0.03 3.82 5.44
N VAL A 214 -0.59 4.77 4.73
CA VAL A 214 -2.04 4.86 4.56
C VAL A 214 -2.41 4.70 3.08
N SER A 215 -2.92 3.52 2.73
CA SER A 215 -3.26 3.14 1.36
C SER A 215 -4.44 2.15 1.38
N LEU A 216 -5.36 2.33 0.43
CA LEU A 216 -6.48 1.42 0.22
C LEU A 216 -6.10 0.13 -0.53
N ASN A 217 -4.89 0.08 -1.10
CA ASN A 217 -4.45 -0.97 -2.01
C ASN A 217 -3.76 -2.15 -1.29
N GLY A 218 -3.23 -1.95 -0.07
CA GLY A 218 -2.34 -2.93 0.58
C GLY A 218 -0.95 -3.03 -0.06
N ASP A 219 -0.60 -2.08 -0.94
CA ASP A 219 0.56 -2.12 -1.85
C ASP A 219 1.87 -1.63 -1.24
N LEU A 220 1.82 -0.76 -0.23
CA LEU A 220 2.98 -0.35 0.56
C LEU A 220 3.30 -1.43 1.61
N LYS A 221 3.73 -2.61 1.15
CA LYS A 221 3.95 -3.81 1.95
C LYS A 221 5.34 -4.41 1.73
N ASN A 222 6.07 -4.69 2.81
CA ASN A 222 7.44 -5.21 2.80
C ASN A 222 7.81 -5.79 4.18
N GLN A 223 9.06 -6.21 4.37
CA GLN A 223 9.56 -6.79 5.62
C GLN A 223 9.40 -5.91 6.89
N PHE A 224 9.13 -4.60 6.73
CA PHE A 224 8.86 -3.67 7.83
C PHE A 224 7.38 -3.26 7.96
N VAL A 225 6.52 -3.63 6.99
CA VAL A 225 5.13 -3.17 6.88
C VAL A 225 4.25 -4.32 6.40
N GLU A 226 3.52 -4.97 7.32
CA GLU A 226 2.65 -6.13 7.02
C GLU A 226 1.42 -5.75 6.16
N THR A 227 0.85 -4.56 6.38
CA THR A 227 -0.30 -4.02 5.65
C THR A 227 -0.42 -2.49 5.80
N THR A 228 -1.40 -1.86 5.15
CA THR A 228 -1.60 -0.40 5.13
C THR A 228 -2.94 0.00 5.73
N VAL A 229 -3.01 1.18 6.36
CA VAL A 229 -4.25 1.69 6.97
C VAL A 229 -5.36 1.89 5.93
N GLY A 230 -6.52 1.30 6.23
CA GLY A 230 -7.74 1.35 5.44
C GLY A 230 -7.93 0.14 4.52
N PHE A 231 -6.90 -0.70 4.34
CA PHE A 231 -6.99 -1.91 3.52
C PHE A 231 -8.02 -2.91 4.08
N ASP A 232 -8.08 -3.12 5.39
CA ASP A 232 -9.06 -4.01 6.02
C ASP A 232 -10.50 -3.52 5.82
N THR A 233 -10.76 -2.24 6.06
CA THR A 233 -12.06 -1.61 5.83
C THR A 233 -12.47 -1.72 4.37
N VAL A 234 -11.56 -1.43 3.42
CA VAL A 234 -11.85 -1.49 1.99
C VAL A 234 -12.10 -2.92 1.52
N CYS A 235 -11.31 -3.90 1.97
CA CYS A 235 -11.55 -5.32 1.71
C CYS A 235 -12.90 -5.77 2.25
N LYS A 236 -13.31 -5.37 3.47
CA LYS A 236 -14.61 -5.73 4.05
C LYS A 236 -15.78 -5.13 3.27
N VAL A 237 -15.73 -3.83 2.93
CA VAL A 237 -16.80 -3.17 2.14
C VAL A 237 -16.91 -3.78 0.75
N ASN A 238 -15.79 -3.98 0.05
CA ASN A 238 -15.81 -4.60 -1.27
C ASN A 238 -16.28 -6.07 -1.21
N SER A 239 -15.89 -6.83 -0.19
CA SER A 239 -16.38 -8.22 0.00
C SER A 239 -17.88 -8.27 0.28
N GLN A 240 -18.43 -7.31 1.03
CA GLN A 240 -19.87 -7.17 1.24
C GLN A 240 -20.58 -6.92 -0.09
N LEU A 241 -20.14 -5.91 -0.85
CA LEU A 241 -20.73 -5.54 -2.15
C LEU A 241 -20.66 -6.71 -3.15
N VAL A 242 -19.50 -7.35 -3.29
CA VAL A 242 -19.33 -8.56 -4.11
C VAL A 242 -20.25 -9.67 -3.65
N SER A 243 -20.37 -9.95 -2.35
CA SER A 243 -21.26 -11.01 -1.85
C SER A 243 -22.73 -10.76 -2.16
N ASN A 244 -23.18 -9.49 -2.13
CA ASN A 244 -24.54 -9.13 -2.54
C ASN A 244 -24.76 -9.39 -4.05
N VAL A 245 -23.78 -9.03 -4.90
CA VAL A 245 -23.83 -9.37 -6.33
C VAL A 245 -23.78 -10.89 -6.55
N CYS A 246 -23.09 -11.65 -5.70
CA CYS A 246 -23.06 -13.11 -5.76
C CYS A 246 -24.42 -13.75 -5.43
N LEU A 247 -25.14 -13.24 -4.42
CA LEU A 247 -26.49 -13.69 -4.08
C LEU A 247 -27.52 -13.33 -5.17
N ASP A 248 -27.44 -12.12 -5.72
CA ASP A 248 -28.19 -11.72 -6.91
C ASP A 248 -27.85 -12.63 -8.11
N ALA A 249 -26.58 -12.97 -8.31
CA ALA A 249 -26.16 -13.83 -9.41
C ALA A 249 -26.59 -15.30 -9.26
N ILE A 250 -26.68 -15.87 -8.05
CA ILE A 250 -27.38 -17.17 -7.84
C ILE A 250 -28.85 -17.04 -8.30
N SER A 251 -29.46 -15.91 -8.00
CA SER A 251 -30.87 -15.63 -8.32
C SER A 251 -31.12 -15.31 -9.81
N ALA A 252 -30.10 -14.93 -10.58
CA ALA A 252 -30.27 -14.34 -11.93
C ALA A 252 -29.27 -14.76 -13.04
N GLY A 253 -28.03 -15.15 -12.75
CA GLY A 253 -27.04 -15.70 -13.70
C GLY A 253 -26.04 -14.75 -14.42
N LYS A 254 -24.78 -14.62 -13.93
CA LYS A 254 -23.57 -14.12 -14.67
C LYS A 254 -22.35 -15.13 -14.64
N LEU A 255 -21.08 -14.82 -14.25
CA LEU A 255 -19.90 -15.78 -14.14
C LEU A 255 -18.78 -15.29 -13.16
N ILE A 256 -18.06 -16.13 -12.38
CA ILE A 256 -16.79 -15.78 -11.64
C ILE A 256 -15.50 -16.23 -12.38
N LEU A 257 -14.47 -15.38 -12.43
CA LEU A 257 -13.02 -15.71 -12.51
C LEU A 257 -12.19 -14.69 -11.68
N ALA A 258 -10.88 -14.92 -11.54
CA ALA A 258 -9.91 -14.08 -10.81
C ALA A 258 -8.48 -14.13 -11.42
N GLU A 259 -7.50 -13.45 -10.80
CA GLU A 259 -6.20 -13.07 -11.37
C GLU A 259 -5.19 -14.20 -11.61
N GLU A 260 -4.96 -14.55 -12.89
CA GLU A 260 -3.81 -15.39 -13.33
C GLU A 260 -2.94 -14.71 -14.41
N VAL A 261 -3.44 -13.61 -14.99
CA VAL A 261 -2.97 -13.00 -16.25
C VAL A 261 -1.51 -12.51 -16.20
N ALA A 262 -1.11 -11.88 -15.09
CA ALA A 262 0.17 -11.16 -14.98
C ALA A 262 1.42 -12.06 -15.03
N LEU A 263 1.33 -13.32 -14.57
CA LEU A 263 2.45 -14.27 -14.65
C LEU A 263 2.52 -14.95 -16.01
N SER A 264 1.39 -15.43 -16.51
CA SER A 264 1.31 -16.19 -17.75
C SER A 264 1.51 -15.32 -19.01
N LYS A 265 1.64 -13.99 -18.86
CA LYS A 265 1.84 -13.00 -19.94
C LYS A 265 0.75 -13.09 -21.03
N LEU A 266 -0.47 -13.45 -20.64
CA LEU A 266 -1.55 -13.71 -21.59
C LEU A 266 -1.85 -12.48 -22.43
N THR A 267 -2.05 -12.69 -23.73
CA THR A 267 -2.67 -11.73 -24.64
C THR A 267 -4.11 -11.44 -24.20
N LEU A 268 -4.66 -10.30 -24.62
CA LEU A 268 -6.05 -9.93 -24.37
C LEU A 268 -7.00 -11.03 -24.88
N MET A 269 -6.69 -11.63 -26.03
CA MET A 269 -7.49 -12.72 -26.63
C MET A 269 -7.42 -14.03 -25.85
N GLU A 270 -6.29 -14.38 -25.21
CA GLU A 270 -6.21 -15.55 -24.33
C GLU A 270 -7.00 -15.34 -23.04
N VAL A 271 -6.99 -14.13 -22.47
CA VAL A 271 -7.84 -13.77 -21.32
C VAL A 271 -9.32 -13.91 -21.69
N ILE A 272 -9.73 -13.38 -22.86
CA ILE A 272 -11.10 -13.52 -23.37
C ILE A 272 -11.44 -15.00 -23.59
N SER A 273 -10.55 -15.81 -24.15
CA SER A 273 -10.81 -17.26 -24.32
C SER A 273 -11.03 -17.92 -22.96
N LYS A 274 -10.13 -17.75 -21.98
CA LYS A 274 -10.30 -18.33 -20.64
C LYS A 274 -11.64 -17.96 -19.99
N ILE A 275 -12.12 -16.73 -20.18
CA ILE A 275 -13.45 -16.31 -19.72
C ILE A 275 -14.56 -17.09 -20.46
N CYS A 276 -14.52 -17.13 -21.80
CA CYS A 276 -15.49 -17.88 -22.62
C CYS A 276 -15.48 -19.40 -22.32
N ASP A 277 -14.31 -19.97 -22.06
CA ASP A 277 -14.12 -21.37 -21.69
C ASP A 277 -14.74 -21.65 -20.31
N GLY A 278 -14.59 -20.73 -19.35
CA GLY A 278 -15.28 -20.75 -18.05
C GLY A 278 -16.81 -20.61 -18.16
N VAL A 279 -17.32 -19.73 -19.04
CA VAL A 279 -18.77 -19.65 -19.35
C VAL A 279 -19.26 -20.99 -19.90
N GLN A 280 -18.53 -21.58 -20.84
CA GLN A 280 -18.92 -22.82 -21.51
C GLN A 280 -18.94 -24.01 -20.55
N ALA A 281 -17.87 -24.23 -19.77
CA ALA A 281 -17.79 -25.34 -18.82
C ALA A 281 -18.93 -25.30 -17.77
N ARG A 282 -19.33 -24.11 -17.33
CA ARG A 282 -20.50 -23.95 -16.43
C ARG A 282 -21.82 -24.18 -17.16
N ALA A 283 -21.97 -23.71 -18.40
CA ALA A 283 -23.15 -23.94 -19.23
C ALA A 283 -23.38 -25.44 -19.54
N GLU A 284 -22.31 -26.23 -19.64
CA GLU A 284 -22.34 -27.69 -19.78
C GLU A 284 -22.83 -28.38 -18.49
N LEU A 285 -22.54 -27.80 -17.32
CA LEU A 285 -23.14 -28.18 -16.02
C LEU A 285 -24.57 -27.61 -15.80
N GLY A 286 -25.17 -26.99 -16.82
CA GLY A 286 -26.48 -26.32 -16.73
C GLY A 286 -26.49 -25.04 -15.89
N LYS A 287 -25.32 -24.54 -15.48
CA LYS A 287 -25.15 -23.31 -14.69
C LYS A 287 -24.92 -22.12 -15.60
N TYR A 288 -25.56 -20.99 -15.26
CA TYR A 288 -25.44 -19.74 -16.01
C TYR A 288 -25.10 -18.53 -15.08
N HIS A 289 -24.47 -18.78 -13.91
CA HIS A 289 -24.04 -17.86 -12.81
C HIS A 289 -22.50 -17.93 -12.57
N GLY A 290 -21.73 -17.15 -11.77
CA GLY A 290 -21.98 -16.08 -10.78
C GLY A 290 -21.39 -14.67 -11.06
N VAL A 291 -20.18 -14.29 -10.58
CA VAL A 291 -19.66 -12.88 -10.52
C VAL A 291 -18.15 -12.64 -10.77
N LEU A 292 -17.76 -11.90 -11.82
CA LEU A 292 -16.38 -11.80 -12.31
C LEU A 292 -15.59 -10.74 -11.52
N LEU A 293 -14.43 -11.10 -10.96
CA LEU A 293 -13.56 -10.18 -10.22
C LEU A 293 -12.36 -9.79 -11.08
N ILE A 294 -12.27 -8.50 -11.39
CA ILE A 294 -11.28 -7.89 -12.27
C ILE A 294 -10.54 -6.81 -11.47
N PRO A 295 -9.20 -6.82 -11.38
CA PRO A 295 -8.46 -5.74 -10.75
C PRO A 295 -8.43 -4.50 -11.68
N GLU A 296 -8.45 -3.30 -11.08
CA GLU A 296 -8.27 -2.01 -11.78
C GLU A 296 -7.06 -2.08 -12.74
N GLY A 297 -5.95 -2.70 -12.31
CA GLY A 297 -4.70 -2.84 -13.06
C GLY A 297 -4.57 -4.01 -14.05
N LEU A 298 -5.63 -4.72 -14.43
CA LEU A 298 -5.50 -5.89 -15.31
C LEU A 298 -4.89 -5.53 -16.67
N ILE A 299 -5.21 -4.34 -17.19
CA ILE A 299 -4.74 -3.84 -18.49
C ILE A 299 -3.22 -3.59 -18.51
N GLU A 300 -2.62 -3.12 -17.41
CA GLU A 300 -1.14 -2.99 -17.32
C GLU A 300 -0.43 -4.36 -17.20
N SER A 301 -1.15 -5.42 -16.82
CA SER A 301 -0.62 -6.78 -16.73
C SER A 301 -0.59 -7.52 -18.07
N ILE A 302 -1.36 -7.05 -19.07
CA ILE A 302 -1.43 -7.61 -20.42
C ILE A 302 -0.30 -6.96 -21.26
N PRO A 303 0.71 -7.71 -21.75
CA PRO A 303 1.93 -7.12 -22.32
C PRO A 303 1.69 -6.16 -23.51
N GLU A 304 0.70 -6.47 -24.34
CA GLU A 304 0.33 -5.72 -25.54
C GLU A 304 -0.44 -4.43 -25.22
N MET A 305 -1.33 -4.47 -24.23
CA MET A 305 -2.02 -3.28 -23.71
C MET A 305 -1.04 -2.36 -22.97
N TYR A 306 -0.11 -2.93 -22.18
CA TYR A 306 0.95 -2.17 -21.53
C TYR A 306 1.85 -1.45 -22.56
N ALA A 307 2.27 -2.13 -23.63
CA ALA A 307 3.09 -1.52 -24.68
C ALA A 307 2.37 -0.34 -25.38
N LEU A 308 1.10 -0.51 -25.75
CA LEU A 308 0.25 0.54 -26.30
C LEU A 308 0.14 1.75 -25.34
N ILE A 309 -0.08 1.50 -24.05
CA ILE A 309 -0.11 2.54 -23.01
C ILE A 309 1.23 3.28 -22.95
N GLN A 310 2.36 2.58 -22.93
CA GLN A 310 3.67 3.25 -22.88
C GLN A 310 3.96 4.10 -24.13
N GLU A 311 3.54 3.67 -25.33
CA GLU A 311 3.63 4.52 -26.53
C GLU A 311 2.77 5.80 -26.39
N ILE A 312 1.50 5.68 -25.96
CA ILE A 312 0.62 6.83 -25.73
C ILE A 312 1.16 7.76 -24.64
N ASN A 313 1.79 7.22 -23.60
CA ASN A 313 2.42 7.99 -22.53
C ASN A 313 3.61 8.80 -23.05
N ILE A 314 4.42 8.24 -23.96
CA ILE A 314 5.54 8.95 -24.59
C ILE A 314 5.02 10.11 -25.46
N LEU A 315 3.94 9.89 -26.23
CA LEU A 315 3.31 10.94 -27.04
C LEU A 315 2.74 12.07 -26.17
N HIS A 316 2.09 11.75 -25.03
CA HIS A 316 1.64 12.73 -24.04
C HIS A 316 2.80 13.55 -23.45
N ASN A 317 3.88 12.90 -22.99
CA ASN A 317 5.04 13.59 -22.43
C ASN A 317 5.74 14.51 -23.45
N ASN A 318 5.64 14.18 -24.74
CA ASN A 318 6.12 15.01 -25.85
C ASN A 318 5.13 16.13 -26.27
N ASN A 319 4.01 16.29 -25.57
CA ASN A 319 2.95 17.28 -25.85
C ASN A 319 2.31 17.16 -27.25
N VAL A 320 2.24 15.94 -27.80
CA VAL A 320 1.55 15.67 -29.07
C VAL A 320 0.04 15.92 -28.92
N PRO A 321 -0.64 16.57 -29.87
CA PRO A 321 -2.09 16.73 -29.81
C PRO A 321 -2.82 15.37 -29.85
N VAL A 322 -3.83 15.19 -28.99
CA VAL A 322 -4.59 13.93 -28.87
C VAL A 322 -5.18 13.43 -30.20
N ALA A 323 -5.55 14.35 -31.11
CA ALA A 323 -6.06 14.01 -32.44
C ALA A 323 -4.99 13.40 -33.38
N GLU A 324 -3.71 13.66 -33.14
CA GLU A 324 -2.58 13.21 -33.97
C GLU A 324 -1.89 11.95 -33.41
N MET A 325 -2.08 11.65 -32.13
CA MET A 325 -1.46 10.48 -31.48
C MET A 325 -1.72 9.16 -32.22
N PRO A 326 -2.95 8.82 -32.70
CA PRO A 326 -3.20 7.54 -33.35
C PRO A 326 -2.42 7.32 -34.66
N SER A 327 -1.94 8.39 -35.29
CA SER A 327 -1.08 8.34 -36.48
C SER A 327 0.44 8.31 -36.17
N GLN A 328 0.83 8.50 -34.91
CA GLN A 328 2.23 8.43 -34.46
C GLN A 328 2.55 7.15 -33.67
N LEU A 329 1.56 6.30 -33.41
CA LEU A 329 1.74 4.95 -32.86
C LEU A 329 2.51 4.04 -33.83
N SER A 330 3.22 3.06 -33.28
CA SER A 330 3.84 1.98 -34.06
C SER A 330 2.79 1.19 -34.85
N PRO A 331 3.13 0.56 -36.00
CA PRO A 331 2.14 -0.16 -36.81
C PRO A 331 1.36 -1.25 -36.07
N TRP A 332 1.97 -1.83 -35.03
CA TRP A 332 1.34 -2.86 -34.19
C TRP A 332 0.48 -2.24 -33.07
N ALA A 333 0.96 -1.20 -32.39
CA ALA A 333 0.15 -0.44 -31.43
C ALA A 333 -1.06 0.21 -32.10
N ALA A 334 -0.91 0.74 -33.32
CA ALA A 334 -1.99 1.28 -34.13
C ALA A 334 -3.02 0.19 -34.53
N ALA A 335 -2.59 -1.03 -34.83
CA ALA A 335 -3.49 -2.15 -35.13
C ALA A 335 -4.28 -2.60 -33.89
N LEU A 336 -3.62 -2.74 -32.73
CA LEU A 336 -4.28 -3.03 -31.45
C LEU A 336 -5.25 -1.90 -31.07
N PHE A 337 -4.82 -0.65 -31.20
CA PHE A 337 -5.67 0.52 -30.97
C PHE A 337 -6.90 0.49 -31.87
N GLN A 338 -6.77 0.16 -33.16
CA GLN A 338 -7.92 0.04 -34.08
C GLN A 338 -8.88 -1.11 -33.71
N PHE A 339 -8.36 -2.24 -33.22
CA PHE A 339 -9.15 -3.38 -32.72
C PHE A 339 -9.98 -3.01 -31.47
N LEU A 340 -9.47 -2.14 -30.60
CA LEU A 340 -10.17 -1.78 -29.36
C LEU A 340 -11.49 -1.03 -29.61
N PRO A 341 -12.52 -1.24 -28.76
CA PRO A 341 -13.81 -0.57 -28.88
C PRO A 341 -13.71 0.97 -28.81
N PRO A 342 -14.55 1.73 -29.53
CA PRO A 342 -14.44 3.20 -29.60
C PRO A 342 -14.58 3.97 -28.28
N PHE A 343 -15.00 3.34 -27.18
CA PHE A 343 -15.01 3.94 -25.84
C PHE A 343 -13.63 3.87 -25.19
N ILE A 344 -13.08 2.67 -25.01
CA ILE A 344 -11.70 2.42 -24.56
C ILE A 344 -10.67 3.25 -25.33
N ARG A 345 -10.85 3.44 -26.65
CA ARG A 345 -9.96 4.29 -27.46
C ARG A 345 -9.96 5.77 -27.09
N ARG A 346 -11.03 6.28 -26.48
CA ARG A 346 -11.08 7.64 -25.92
C ARG A 346 -10.47 7.68 -24.53
N GLU A 347 -10.76 6.70 -23.69
CA GLU A 347 -10.24 6.57 -22.32
C GLU A 347 -8.71 6.46 -22.30
N LEU A 348 -8.14 5.61 -23.17
CA LEU A 348 -6.68 5.49 -23.37
C LEU A 348 -6.02 6.79 -23.87
N LEU A 349 -6.78 7.70 -24.46
CA LEU A 349 -6.30 9.00 -24.97
C LEU A 349 -6.53 10.16 -23.98
N LEU A 350 -7.02 9.89 -22.76
CA LEU A 350 -7.12 10.89 -21.71
C LEU A 350 -5.75 11.14 -21.06
N HIS A 351 -5.46 12.40 -20.74
CA HIS A 351 -4.22 12.79 -20.10
C HIS A 351 -4.17 12.28 -18.65
N GLN A 352 -3.15 11.48 -18.32
CA GLN A 352 -2.93 10.99 -16.96
C GLN A 352 -2.67 12.14 -15.98
N GLU A 353 -3.51 12.26 -14.95
CA GLU A 353 -3.18 13.09 -13.79
C GLU A 353 -2.20 12.35 -12.85
N SER A 354 -0.95 12.81 -12.87
CA SER A 354 0.08 12.74 -11.81
C SER A 354 1.02 11.54 -11.66
N ASP A 355 0.69 10.32 -12.08
CA ASP A 355 1.70 9.25 -12.18
C ASP A 355 1.78 8.71 -13.61
N ASN A 356 2.96 8.21 -14.00
CA ASN A 356 3.24 7.68 -15.34
C ASN A 356 2.80 6.20 -15.47
N SER A 357 2.06 5.70 -14.48
CA SER A 357 1.12 4.58 -14.60
C SER A 357 -0.15 5.09 -15.28
N ALA A 358 -0.88 4.21 -15.96
CA ALA A 358 -2.19 4.58 -16.46
C ALA A 358 -3.13 4.94 -15.30
N GLN A 359 -4.01 5.93 -15.53
CA GLN A 359 -5.14 6.16 -14.64
C GLN A 359 -6.20 5.07 -14.87
N LEU A 360 -5.85 3.85 -14.44
CA LEU A 360 -6.62 2.63 -14.66
C LEU A 360 -8.07 2.73 -14.17
N SER A 361 -8.32 3.53 -13.11
CA SER A 361 -9.67 3.92 -12.65
C SER A 361 -10.49 4.80 -13.61
N GLN A 362 -10.00 5.09 -14.82
CA GLN A 362 -10.70 5.76 -15.91
C GLN A 362 -10.82 4.88 -17.17
N ILE A 363 -10.24 3.68 -17.18
CA ILE A 363 -10.36 2.73 -18.28
C ILE A 363 -11.33 1.65 -17.84
N ASP A 364 -12.50 1.58 -18.48
CA ASP A 364 -13.60 0.69 -18.11
C ASP A 364 -13.29 -0.76 -18.54
N THR A 365 -12.31 -1.35 -17.85
CA THR A 365 -11.66 -2.63 -18.16
C THR A 365 -12.65 -3.79 -18.11
N GLU A 366 -13.63 -3.73 -17.22
CA GLU A 366 -14.72 -4.68 -17.13
C GLU A 366 -15.68 -4.58 -18.32
N GLN A 367 -15.88 -3.38 -18.89
CA GLN A 367 -16.69 -3.18 -20.10
C GLN A 367 -15.93 -3.59 -21.37
N LEU A 368 -14.60 -3.37 -21.45
CA LEU A 368 -13.75 -3.95 -22.50
C LEU A 368 -13.90 -5.47 -22.56
N LEU A 369 -13.70 -6.13 -21.42
CA LEU A 369 -13.77 -7.60 -21.34
C LEU A 369 -15.19 -8.10 -21.59
N ALA A 370 -16.23 -7.47 -21.02
CA ALA A 370 -17.62 -7.83 -21.28
C ALA A 370 -17.97 -7.77 -22.78
N HIS A 371 -17.57 -6.69 -23.47
CA HIS A 371 -17.83 -6.50 -24.89
C HIS A 371 -17.13 -7.56 -25.77
N LEU A 372 -15.85 -7.82 -25.52
CA LEU A 372 -15.09 -8.79 -26.32
C LEU A 372 -15.46 -10.25 -26.00
N VAL A 373 -15.87 -10.55 -24.76
CA VAL A 373 -16.45 -11.84 -24.38
C VAL A 373 -17.81 -12.05 -25.06
N GLU A 374 -18.69 -11.04 -25.11
CA GLU A 374 -19.95 -11.19 -25.86
C GLU A 374 -19.68 -11.48 -27.35
N ALA A 375 -18.68 -10.81 -27.96
CA ALA A 375 -18.30 -11.04 -29.35
C ALA A 375 -17.78 -12.48 -29.62
N GLU A 376 -16.85 -12.99 -28.81
CA GLU A 376 -16.34 -14.37 -28.94
C GLU A 376 -17.42 -15.41 -28.58
N MET A 377 -18.31 -15.15 -27.62
CA MET A 377 -19.44 -16.04 -27.31
C MET A 377 -20.45 -16.09 -28.46
N ILE A 378 -20.75 -14.96 -29.12
CA ILE A 378 -21.59 -14.93 -30.34
C ILE A 378 -20.92 -15.74 -31.47
N LYS A 379 -19.60 -15.61 -31.64
CA LYS A 379 -18.83 -16.40 -32.61
C LYS A 379 -18.86 -17.90 -32.30
N ARG A 380 -18.58 -18.31 -31.06
CA ARG A 380 -18.69 -19.70 -30.57
C ARG A 380 -20.09 -20.29 -30.77
N THR A 381 -21.13 -19.47 -30.64
CA THR A 381 -22.53 -19.87 -30.90
C THR A 381 -22.76 -20.13 -32.40
N LYS A 382 -22.30 -19.23 -33.29
CA LYS A 382 -22.38 -19.40 -34.76
C LYS A 382 -21.59 -20.60 -35.27
N GLU A 383 -20.46 -20.91 -34.63
CA GLU A 383 -19.62 -22.08 -34.91
C GLU A 383 -20.16 -23.39 -34.29
N GLY A 384 -21.27 -23.34 -33.53
CA GLY A 384 -21.85 -24.50 -32.85
C GLY A 384 -21.02 -25.07 -31.69
N ARG A 385 -19.90 -24.42 -31.32
CA ARG A 385 -19.04 -24.79 -30.18
C ARG A 385 -19.77 -24.56 -28.85
N TYR A 386 -20.51 -23.46 -28.72
CA TYR A 386 -21.29 -23.13 -27.54
C TYR A 386 -22.79 -23.39 -27.76
N LYS A 387 -23.43 -24.08 -26.81
CA LYS A 387 -24.84 -24.52 -26.86
C LYS A 387 -25.68 -24.01 -25.67
N GLY A 388 -25.13 -23.13 -24.84
CA GLY A 388 -25.83 -22.55 -23.69
C GLY A 388 -26.75 -21.38 -24.05
N ARG A 389 -27.24 -20.68 -23.02
CA ARG A 389 -28.08 -19.47 -23.18
C ARG A 389 -27.25 -18.30 -23.75
N LYS A 390 -27.90 -17.31 -24.39
CA LYS A 390 -27.21 -16.09 -24.84
C LYS A 390 -26.45 -15.45 -23.67
N PHE A 391 -25.16 -15.17 -23.87
CA PHE A 391 -24.36 -14.44 -22.90
C PHE A 391 -24.95 -13.04 -22.64
N SER A 392 -24.84 -12.58 -21.40
CA SER A 392 -25.23 -11.26 -20.93
C SER A 392 -24.38 -10.91 -19.72
N SER A 393 -24.00 -9.65 -19.58
CA SER A 393 -23.07 -9.15 -18.57
C SER A 393 -23.64 -7.91 -17.88
N VAL A 394 -23.36 -7.77 -16.57
CA VAL A 394 -23.63 -6.55 -15.81
C VAL A 394 -22.32 -6.13 -15.15
N CYS A 395 -21.87 -4.92 -15.44
CA CYS A 395 -20.61 -4.37 -14.96
C CYS A 395 -20.81 -3.56 -13.66
N HIS A 396 -19.86 -3.68 -12.73
CA HIS A 396 -19.87 -2.97 -11.45
C HIS A 396 -18.46 -2.54 -11.05
N PHE A 397 -18.21 -1.22 -10.96
CA PHE A 397 -16.95 -0.69 -10.44
C PHE A 397 -17.05 -0.40 -8.94
N PHE A 398 -16.33 -1.18 -8.12
CA PHE A 398 -16.25 -1.02 -6.67
C PHE A 398 -14.90 -0.45 -6.25
N GLY A 399 -14.91 0.81 -5.80
CA GLY A 399 -13.72 1.51 -5.34
C GLY A 399 -14.08 2.74 -4.52
N TYR A 400 -14.57 3.80 -5.17
CA TYR A 400 -14.89 5.09 -4.54
C TYR A 400 -15.79 4.98 -3.29
N GLN A 401 -16.73 4.04 -3.31
CA GLN A 401 -17.67 3.73 -2.23
C GLN A 401 -16.93 3.27 -0.96
N ALA A 402 -15.92 2.41 -1.11
CA ALA A 402 -15.12 1.90 0.00
C ALA A 402 -14.10 2.94 0.52
N ARG A 403 -13.50 3.74 -0.37
CA ARG A 403 -12.46 4.73 -0.02
C ARG A 403 -12.93 5.77 1.02
N GLY A 404 -14.23 6.08 1.08
CA GLY A 404 -14.84 7.00 2.05
C GLY A 404 -15.53 6.34 3.25
N SER A 405 -15.48 5.01 3.38
CA SER A 405 -16.22 4.28 4.41
C SER A 405 -15.68 4.50 5.82
N THR A 406 -16.54 4.28 6.83
CA THR A 406 -16.18 4.34 8.25
C THR A 406 -15.13 3.24 8.56
N PRO A 407 -14.00 3.56 9.21
CA PRO A 407 -12.97 2.59 9.53
C PRO A 407 -13.44 1.50 10.49
N SER A 408 -13.00 0.27 10.24
CA SER A 408 -13.12 -0.87 11.15
C SER A 408 -12.37 -0.64 12.47
N ASN A 409 -12.62 -1.47 13.48
CA ASN A 409 -11.85 -1.42 14.73
C ASN A 409 -10.34 -1.60 14.49
N PHE A 410 -9.96 -2.55 13.62
CA PHE A 410 -8.55 -2.77 13.26
C PHE A 410 -7.89 -1.55 12.61
N ASP A 411 -8.55 -0.91 11.64
CA ASP A 411 -8.00 0.31 11.02
C ASP A 411 -8.00 1.51 11.98
N CYS A 412 -8.97 1.60 12.90
CA CYS A 412 -8.96 2.59 13.98
C CYS A 412 -7.76 2.42 14.91
N ASP A 413 -7.53 1.20 15.42
CA ASP A 413 -6.44 0.84 16.34
C ASP A 413 -5.07 1.07 15.68
N TYR A 414 -4.90 0.54 14.46
CA TYR A 414 -3.63 0.62 13.72
C TYR A 414 -3.27 2.06 13.34
N ALA A 415 -4.24 2.82 12.82
CA ALA A 415 -4.03 4.24 12.50
C ALA A 415 -3.68 5.08 13.74
N TYR A 416 -4.39 4.86 14.85
CA TYR A 416 -4.18 5.59 16.09
C TYR A 416 -2.78 5.29 16.70
N ALA A 417 -2.37 4.02 16.72
CA ALA A 417 -1.02 3.63 17.12
C ALA A 417 0.07 4.27 16.23
N LEU A 418 -0.09 4.24 14.90
CA LEU A 418 0.83 4.91 13.96
C LEU A 418 0.91 6.42 14.16
N GLY A 419 -0.21 7.08 14.49
CA GLY A 419 -0.25 8.49 14.86
C GLY A 419 0.62 8.79 16.09
N ARG A 420 0.49 7.98 17.15
CA ARG A 420 1.31 8.11 18.38
C ARG A 420 2.79 7.88 18.08
N ILE A 421 3.13 6.82 17.33
CA ILE A 421 4.51 6.51 16.91
C ILE A 421 5.14 7.67 16.14
N SER A 422 4.39 8.30 15.23
CA SER A 422 4.86 9.42 14.42
C SER A 422 5.36 10.59 15.28
N LEU A 423 4.77 10.82 16.46
CA LEU A 423 5.29 11.80 17.41
C LEU A 423 6.60 11.33 18.04
N HIS A 424 6.64 10.11 18.58
CA HIS A 424 7.82 9.61 19.28
C HIS A 424 9.06 9.55 18.34
N MET A 425 8.85 9.36 17.04
CA MET A 425 9.88 9.53 16.00
C MET A 425 10.41 10.97 15.92
N VAL A 426 9.52 11.96 15.82
CA VAL A 426 9.89 13.39 15.77
C VAL A 426 10.59 13.84 17.06
N ALA A 427 10.07 13.44 18.23
CA ALA A 427 10.67 13.73 19.53
C ALA A 427 12.04 13.08 19.72
N ALA A 428 12.27 11.88 19.15
CA ALA A 428 13.58 11.23 19.08
C ALA A 428 14.50 11.81 17.98
N GLY A 429 14.05 12.84 17.24
CA GLY A 429 14.84 13.52 16.22
C GLY A 429 15.01 12.73 14.89
N LEU A 430 14.24 11.65 14.70
CA LEU A 430 14.31 10.78 13.53
C LEU A 430 13.68 11.45 12.31
N THR A 431 14.36 11.40 11.16
CA THR A 431 13.88 11.98 9.89
C THR A 431 14.28 11.09 8.73
N GLY A 432 13.38 10.94 7.76
CA GLY A 432 13.51 9.95 6.67
C GLY A 432 13.01 8.55 7.06
N TYR A 433 12.17 8.43 8.09
CA TYR A 433 11.61 7.16 8.58
C TYR A 433 10.11 7.06 8.33
N MET A 434 9.60 5.83 8.28
CA MET A 434 8.18 5.47 8.32
C MET A 434 7.81 4.91 9.70
N ALA A 435 6.63 5.26 10.21
CA ALA A 435 6.04 4.63 11.38
C ALA A 435 5.57 3.20 11.02
N THR A 436 5.93 2.20 11.82
CA THR A 436 5.60 0.79 11.54
C THR A 436 5.12 0.04 12.79
N VAL A 437 4.32 -1.00 12.56
CA VAL A 437 3.86 -1.94 13.60
C VAL A 437 3.91 -3.35 13.02
N ALA A 438 4.50 -4.28 13.77
CA ALA A 438 4.52 -5.71 13.46
C ALA A 438 3.66 -6.53 14.44
N ASN A 439 3.38 -7.78 14.07
CA ASN A 439 2.40 -8.68 14.67
C ASN A 439 0.94 -8.16 14.59
N LEU A 440 0.56 -7.50 13.49
CA LEU A 440 -0.79 -6.98 13.29
C LEU A 440 -1.85 -8.09 13.20
N LYS A 441 -1.47 -9.34 12.90
CA LYS A 441 -2.34 -10.52 13.01
C LYS A 441 -2.80 -10.79 14.46
N ASP A 442 -1.96 -10.50 15.45
CA ASP A 442 -2.18 -10.80 16.88
C ASP A 442 -2.98 -9.70 17.61
N PRO A 443 -3.45 -9.96 18.84
CA PRO A 443 -4.04 -8.93 19.71
C PRO A 443 -3.12 -7.71 19.94
N VAL A 444 -3.72 -6.55 20.19
CA VAL A 444 -3.03 -5.24 20.24
C VAL A 444 -1.99 -5.17 21.38
N ASP A 445 -2.18 -5.94 22.45
CA ASP A 445 -1.22 -6.13 23.54
C ASP A 445 0.13 -6.72 23.10
N LYS A 446 0.19 -7.42 21.96
CA LYS A 446 1.41 -8.03 21.39
C LYS A 446 2.03 -7.25 20.24
N TRP A 447 1.40 -6.15 19.81
CA TRP A 447 1.89 -5.37 18.68
C TRP A 447 3.25 -4.74 18.98
N ARG A 448 4.16 -4.82 18.01
CA ARG A 448 5.55 -4.36 18.13
C ARG A 448 5.71 -3.06 17.36
N CYS A 449 5.85 -1.95 18.09
CA CYS A 449 5.94 -0.61 17.52
C CYS A 449 7.38 -0.27 17.14
N ALA A 450 7.59 0.22 15.92
CA ALA A 450 8.90 0.51 15.38
C ALA A 450 8.88 1.69 14.40
N ALA A 451 10.06 2.09 13.94
CA ALA A 451 10.26 2.95 12.80
C ALA A 451 11.34 2.39 11.88
N ALA A 452 11.07 2.37 10.58
CA ALA A 452 11.98 1.88 9.54
C ALA A 452 12.37 3.01 8.58
N PRO A 453 13.66 3.18 8.24
CA PRO A 453 14.09 4.17 7.25
C PRO A 453 13.40 3.99 5.90
N LEU A 454 12.94 5.08 5.30
CA LEU A 454 12.29 5.10 3.98
C LEU A 454 13.24 4.57 2.88
N THR A 455 14.52 4.89 3.01
CA THR A 455 15.62 4.42 2.14
C THR A 455 15.77 2.89 2.14
N ALA A 456 15.45 2.21 3.25
CA ALA A 456 15.47 0.75 3.34
C ALA A 456 14.35 0.08 2.51
N MET A 457 13.28 0.81 2.21
CA MET A 457 12.15 0.34 1.39
C MET A 457 12.25 0.75 -0.10
N MET A 458 13.29 1.51 -0.48
CA MET A 458 13.47 1.97 -1.86
C MET A 458 14.18 0.97 -2.75
N SER A 459 13.86 0.95 -4.04
CA SER A 459 14.68 0.35 -5.10
C SER A 459 14.60 1.16 -6.40
N VAL A 460 15.29 0.72 -7.46
CA VAL A 460 15.34 1.40 -8.76
C VAL A 460 14.67 0.54 -9.84
N LYS A 461 13.61 1.05 -10.48
CA LYS A 461 12.96 0.38 -11.62
C LYS A 461 13.94 0.28 -12.79
N ARG A 462 14.27 -0.95 -13.19
CA ARG A 462 15.11 -1.25 -14.36
C ARG A 462 14.26 -1.17 -15.64
N HIS A 463 14.37 -0.05 -16.36
CA HIS A 463 13.65 0.15 -17.63
C HIS A 463 14.13 -0.77 -18.77
N LEU A 464 15.29 -1.42 -18.62
CA LEU A 464 15.83 -2.40 -19.56
C LEU A 464 15.90 -3.79 -18.89
N ARG A 465 15.24 -4.77 -19.51
CA ARG A 465 15.35 -6.20 -19.11
C ARG A 465 16.52 -6.84 -19.84
N GLY A 466 17.66 -6.98 -19.16
CA GLY A 466 18.81 -7.72 -19.67
C GLY A 466 19.93 -7.88 -18.64
N PRO A 467 20.77 -8.93 -18.72
CA PRO A 467 21.96 -9.06 -17.88
C PRO A 467 22.91 -7.87 -18.08
N GLY A 468 23.40 -7.27 -16.99
CA GLY A 468 24.29 -6.10 -17.05
C GLY A 468 23.62 -4.75 -17.36
N ALA A 469 22.29 -4.70 -17.48
CA ALA A 469 21.58 -3.42 -17.64
C ALA A 469 21.70 -2.55 -16.38
N ILE A 470 22.29 -1.35 -16.53
CA ILE A 470 22.40 -0.33 -15.47
C ILE A 470 20.98 0.10 -15.03
N PRO A 471 20.69 0.22 -13.72
CA PRO A 471 19.41 0.75 -13.23
C PRO A 471 19.20 2.23 -13.59
N ILE A 472 18.69 2.51 -14.79
CA ILE A 472 18.31 3.87 -15.20
C ILE A 472 16.97 4.23 -14.54
N GLY A 473 17.02 4.97 -13.44
CA GLY A 473 15.86 5.51 -12.74
C GLY A 473 16.22 6.20 -11.42
N LYS A 474 15.36 7.10 -10.93
CA LYS A 474 15.47 7.62 -9.56
C LYS A 474 15.05 6.53 -8.56
N PRO A 475 15.72 6.37 -7.40
CA PRO A 475 15.22 5.51 -6.35
C PRO A 475 13.85 5.99 -5.82
N ALA A 476 12.97 5.02 -5.57
CA ALA A 476 11.64 5.25 -5.01
C ALA A 476 11.20 3.98 -4.26
N ILE A 477 10.19 4.11 -3.41
CA ILE A 477 9.43 2.95 -2.93
C ILE A 477 8.48 2.54 -4.07
N HIS A 478 8.29 1.25 -4.31
CA HIS A 478 7.44 0.73 -5.38
C HIS A 478 6.25 -0.05 -4.81
N PRO A 479 5.12 -0.16 -5.53
CA PRO A 479 4.03 -1.03 -5.15
C PRO A 479 4.51 -2.49 -5.07
N SER A 480 4.21 -3.14 -3.96
CA SER A 480 4.52 -4.54 -3.72
C SER A 480 3.52 -5.41 -4.52
N PRO A 481 3.97 -6.22 -5.49
CA PRO A 481 3.08 -7.13 -6.21
C PRO A 481 2.61 -8.26 -5.29
N ILE A 482 1.50 -8.91 -5.65
CA ILE A 482 1.03 -10.12 -4.97
C ILE A 482 2.14 -11.19 -5.06
N ASP A 483 2.56 -11.76 -3.92
CA ASP A 483 3.45 -12.92 -3.94
C ASP A 483 2.66 -14.17 -4.35
N LEU A 484 2.90 -14.60 -5.58
CA LEU A 484 2.24 -15.75 -6.19
C LEU A 484 2.90 -17.10 -5.80
N LYS A 485 3.95 -17.06 -4.97
CA LYS A 485 4.43 -18.19 -4.16
C LYS A 485 3.96 -18.10 -2.70
N GLY A 486 3.29 -17.02 -2.34
CA GLY A 486 2.80 -16.75 -0.99
C GLY A 486 1.55 -17.55 -0.66
N LYS A 487 1.44 -17.96 0.61
CA LYS A 487 0.37 -18.82 1.13
C LYS A 487 -1.05 -18.31 0.82
N ALA A 488 -1.24 -17.00 0.73
CA ALA A 488 -2.53 -16.39 0.40
C ALA A 488 -2.95 -16.68 -1.05
N TYR A 489 -2.03 -16.60 -2.01
CA TYR A 489 -2.29 -16.98 -3.41
C TYR A 489 -2.34 -18.50 -3.59
N GLU A 490 -1.54 -19.26 -2.84
CA GLU A 490 -1.61 -20.71 -2.81
C GLU A 490 -3.01 -21.22 -2.42
N LEU A 491 -3.59 -20.69 -1.34
CA LEU A 491 -4.96 -21.02 -0.93
C LEU A 491 -6.01 -20.63 -2.00
N LEU A 492 -5.82 -19.51 -2.70
CA LEU A 492 -6.70 -19.11 -3.81
C LEU A 492 -6.59 -20.11 -4.97
N ARG A 493 -5.36 -20.48 -5.36
CA ARG A 493 -5.05 -21.45 -6.43
C ARG A 493 -5.63 -22.83 -6.13
N GLU A 494 -5.50 -23.32 -4.89
CA GLU A 494 -6.10 -24.59 -4.44
C GLU A 494 -7.63 -24.63 -4.59
N LYS A 495 -8.31 -23.48 -4.52
CA LYS A 495 -9.77 -23.38 -4.61
C LYS A 495 -10.27 -22.87 -5.96
N ALA A 496 -9.40 -22.39 -6.84
CA ALA A 496 -9.78 -21.73 -8.09
C ALA A 496 -10.74 -22.54 -8.96
N SER A 497 -10.47 -23.84 -9.18
CA SER A 497 -11.35 -24.72 -9.97
C SER A 497 -12.73 -24.92 -9.33
N SER A 498 -12.80 -24.94 -8.00
CA SER A 498 -14.06 -25.05 -7.25
C SER A 498 -14.81 -23.71 -7.22
N PHE A 499 -14.12 -22.58 -7.05
CA PHE A 499 -14.74 -21.25 -7.20
C PHE A 499 -15.24 -20.98 -8.63
N LEU A 500 -14.65 -21.62 -9.65
CA LEU A 500 -15.14 -21.59 -11.03
C LEU A 500 -16.33 -22.52 -11.25
N LEU A 501 -16.33 -23.77 -10.78
CA LEU A 501 -17.38 -24.75 -11.15
C LEU A 501 -18.52 -24.86 -10.12
N ASP A 502 -18.25 -24.63 -8.85
CA ASP A 502 -19.21 -24.67 -7.75
C ASP A 502 -19.81 -23.29 -7.45
N ASP A 503 -20.71 -23.22 -6.47
CA ASP A 503 -21.46 -22.01 -6.09
C ASP A 503 -21.23 -21.66 -4.61
N PHE A 504 -19.98 -21.86 -4.14
CA PHE A 504 -19.56 -21.65 -2.75
C PHE A 504 -19.40 -20.17 -2.37
N TYR A 505 -20.43 -19.36 -2.60
CA TYR A 505 -20.37 -17.92 -2.32
C TYR A 505 -20.55 -17.66 -0.82
N ARG A 506 -19.61 -16.91 -0.23
CA ARG A 506 -19.65 -16.53 1.19
C ARG A 506 -20.27 -15.15 1.34
N THR A 507 -21.12 -14.99 2.34
CA THR A 507 -21.73 -13.70 2.71
C THR A 507 -21.09 -13.22 4.02
N PRO A 508 -20.06 -12.34 4.00
CA PRO A 508 -19.41 -11.84 5.21
C PRO A 508 -20.27 -10.83 5.99
N GLY A 509 -21.33 -10.30 5.37
CA GLY A 509 -22.12 -9.20 5.93
C GLY A 509 -21.40 -7.85 5.84
N GLY A 510 -21.98 -6.82 6.47
CA GLY A 510 -21.33 -5.51 6.62
C GLY A 510 -20.40 -5.46 7.83
N ILE A 511 -19.54 -4.43 7.88
CA ILE A 511 -18.61 -4.23 9.00
C ILE A 511 -19.38 -4.15 10.32
N GLN A 512 -19.06 -5.07 11.24
CA GLN A 512 -19.50 -5.01 12.63
C GLN A 512 -18.48 -4.20 13.43
N TYR A 513 -18.95 -3.32 14.31
CA TYR A 513 -18.12 -2.51 15.21
C TYR A 513 -18.22 -2.97 16.67
N GLU A 514 -19.29 -3.68 16.99
CA GLU A 514 -19.64 -4.24 18.31
C GLU A 514 -19.94 -5.74 18.13
N GLY A 515 -19.83 -6.52 19.21
CA GLY A 515 -20.21 -7.94 19.21
C GLY A 515 -19.24 -8.89 18.48
N PRO A 516 -19.61 -10.19 18.34
CA PRO A 516 -18.74 -11.20 17.75
C PRO A 516 -18.35 -10.86 16.30
N GLY A 517 -17.05 -10.94 16.00
CA GLY A 517 -16.51 -10.73 14.65
C GLY A 517 -16.13 -9.30 14.29
N CYS A 518 -16.40 -8.29 15.12
CA CYS A 518 -15.98 -6.90 14.84
C CYS A 518 -14.45 -6.74 14.68
N ASN A 519 -13.69 -7.55 15.41
CA ASN A 519 -12.22 -7.58 15.40
C ASN A 519 -11.64 -8.65 14.45
N ALA A 520 -12.44 -9.18 13.51
CA ALA A 520 -11.92 -10.01 12.42
C ALA A 520 -10.97 -9.19 11.52
N LYS A 521 -9.97 -9.83 10.92
CA LYS A 521 -8.89 -9.19 10.14
C LYS A 521 -8.85 -9.73 8.70
N PRO A 522 -8.08 -9.13 7.77
CA PRO A 522 -7.97 -9.62 6.40
C PRO A 522 -7.40 -11.04 6.37
N ILE A 523 -7.97 -11.91 5.52
CA ILE A 523 -7.55 -13.31 5.42
C ILE A 523 -6.06 -13.43 5.05
N THR A 524 -5.57 -12.54 4.18
CA THR A 524 -4.15 -12.38 3.85
C THR A 524 -3.27 -12.24 5.10
N LEU A 525 -3.52 -11.20 5.90
CA LEU A 525 -2.81 -10.91 7.15
C LEU A 525 -2.86 -12.05 8.17
N THR A 526 -3.93 -12.86 8.19
CA THR A 526 -4.05 -14.01 9.11
C THR A 526 -3.32 -15.28 8.65
N ILE A 527 -3.00 -15.39 7.36
CA ILE A 527 -2.32 -16.56 6.77
C ILE A 527 -0.81 -16.33 6.65
N GLU A 528 -0.40 -15.08 6.48
CA GLU A 528 0.99 -14.66 6.35
C GLU A 528 1.66 -14.54 7.73
N ASN A 529 2.77 -15.26 7.94
CA ASN A 529 3.66 -15.02 9.07
C ASN A 529 4.74 -14.03 8.63
N GLN A 530 4.71 -12.80 9.16
CA GLN A 530 5.61 -11.70 8.77
C GLN A 530 6.22 -10.97 9.98
N ASP A 531 6.44 -11.66 11.11
CA ASP A 531 7.18 -11.10 12.27
C ASP A 531 8.70 -11.09 12.01
N TYR A 532 9.10 -10.35 10.98
CA TYR A 532 10.49 -10.17 10.56
C TYR A 532 11.37 -9.60 11.68
N MET A 533 10.79 -8.77 12.56
CA MET A 533 11.48 -8.24 13.74
C MET A 533 11.73 -9.34 14.79
N GLY A 534 10.76 -10.23 15.02
CA GLY A 534 10.92 -11.43 15.84
C GLY A 534 11.95 -12.41 15.27
N ASP A 535 11.97 -12.63 13.95
CA ASP A 535 12.98 -13.46 13.30
C ASP A 535 14.40 -12.85 13.45
N ILE A 536 14.54 -11.52 13.38
CA ILE A 536 15.80 -10.80 13.68
C ILE A 536 16.20 -10.96 15.16
N GLU A 537 15.27 -10.85 16.09
CA GLU A 537 15.54 -11.09 17.52
C GLU A 537 16.02 -12.52 17.77
N ILE A 538 15.33 -13.52 17.21
CA ILE A 538 15.72 -14.94 17.30
C ILE A 538 17.12 -15.17 16.73
N LEU A 539 17.46 -14.55 15.59
CA LEU A 539 18.79 -14.60 15.00
C LEU A 539 19.86 -13.98 15.93
N LYS A 540 19.59 -12.80 16.51
CA LYS A 540 20.48 -12.14 17.48
C LYS A 540 20.69 -13.00 18.72
N ASP A 541 19.64 -13.63 19.21
CA ASP A 541 19.69 -14.51 20.38
C ASP A 541 20.52 -15.78 20.12
N CYS A 542 20.40 -16.35 18.92
CA CYS A 542 21.25 -17.46 18.44
C CYS A 542 22.73 -17.03 18.32
N LEU A 543 23.02 -15.88 17.72
CA LEU A 543 24.38 -15.34 17.63
C LEU A 543 24.97 -15.02 19.00
N SER A 544 24.16 -14.52 19.95
CA SER A 544 24.55 -14.28 21.34
C SER A 544 24.90 -15.57 22.08
N LYS A 545 24.14 -16.65 21.88
CA LYS A 545 24.42 -17.99 22.40
C LYS A 545 25.73 -18.54 21.84
N VAL A 546 25.94 -18.46 20.52
CA VAL A 546 27.21 -18.86 19.88
C VAL A 546 28.40 -18.07 20.43
N ARG A 547 28.30 -16.73 20.47
CA ARG A 547 29.32 -15.82 21.04
C ARG A 547 29.63 -16.14 22.50
N THR A 548 28.65 -16.63 23.26
CA THR A 548 28.83 -17.02 24.66
C THR A 548 29.56 -18.35 24.81
N MET A 549 29.39 -19.29 23.86
CA MET A 549 30.10 -20.58 23.85
C MET A 549 31.56 -20.44 23.38
N VAL A 550 31.85 -19.56 22.40
CA VAL A 550 33.22 -19.38 21.83
C VAL A 550 34.10 -18.37 22.60
N LYS A 551 33.87 -18.17 23.90
CA LYS A 551 34.68 -17.29 24.74
C LYS A 551 36.15 -17.76 24.81
N PRO A 552 37.12 -16.85 25.06
CA PRO A 552 38.51 -17.23 25.29
C PRO A 552 38.61 -18.29 26.40
N GLY A 553 39.24 -19.43 26.10
CA GLY A 553 39.27 -20.62 26.98
C GLY A 553 38.34 -21.76 26.56
N CYS A 554 37.49 -21.60 25.53
CA CYS A 554 36.77 -22.72 24.92
C CYS A 554 37.71 -23.73 24.24
N SER A 555 37.25 -24.97 24.03
CA SER A 555 38.03 -26.01 23.37
C SER A 555 38.24 -25.71 21.89
N ARG A 556 39.37 -26.19 21.34
CA ARG A 556 39.77 -25.92 19.95
C ARG A 556 38.81 -26.57 18.96
N GLU A 557 38.14 -27.63 19.39
CA GLU A 557 37.15 -28.43 18.66
C GLU A 557 35.85 -27.64 18.51
N VAL A 558 35.35 -27.02 19.60
CA VAL A 558 34.18 -26.14 19.58
C VAL A 558 34.46 -24.90 18.74
N LEU A 559 35.64 -24.29 18.87
CA LEU A 559 36.03 -23.14 18.06
C LEU A 559 36.09 -23.48 16.56
N LYS A 560 36.69 -24.62 16.18
CA LYS A 560 36.70 -25.11 14.79
C LYS A 560 35.29 -25.38 14.26
N ALA A 561 34.44 -26.04 15.04
CA ALA A 561 33.07 -26.35 14.65
C ALA A 561 32.28 -25.05 14.40
N ALA A 562 32.34 -24.09 15.33
CA ALA A 562 31.69 -22.79 15.19
C ALA A 562 32.16 -22.03 13.94
N ILE A 563 33.48 -21.98 13.67
CA ILE A 563 34.03 -21.35 12.46
C ILE A 563 33.50 -22.05 11.20
N SER A 564 33.53 -23.38 11.14
CA SER A 564 33.05 -24.15 9.98
C SER A 564 31.56 -23.97 9.72
N SER A 565 30.74 -23.93 10.78
CA SER A 565 29.30 -23.68 10.66
C SER A 565 29.00 -22.24 10.21
N MET A 566 29.69 -21.24 10.78
CA MET A 566 29.49 -19.84 10.39
C MET A 566 29.90 -19.58 8.94
N LEU A 567 31.02 -20.15 8.47
CA LEU A 567 31.42 -20.07 7.06
C LEU A 567 30.37 -20.67 6.14
N SER A 568 29.87 -21.88 6.44
CA SER A 568 28.81 -22.52 5.64
C SER A 568 27.51 -21.71 5.62
N VAL A 569 27.18 -20.98 6.69
CA VAL A 569 26.04 -20.06 6.72
C VAL A 569 26.31 -18.82 5.86
N THR A 570 27.52 -18.26 5.92
CA THR A 570 27.93 -17.14 5.05
C THR A 570 27.84 -17.53 3.57
N ASP A 571 28.39 -18.68 3.17
CA ASP A 571 28.37 -19.15 1.78
C ASP A 571 26.93 -19.30 1.26
N VAL A 572 26.03 -19.91 2.04
CA VAL A 572 24.61 -20.07 1.69
C VAL A 572 23.92 -18.70 1.56
N LEU A 573 24.15 -17.78 2.50
CA LEU A 573 23.57 -16.44 2.45
C LEU A 573 24.11 -15.62 1.27
N THR A 574 25.39 -15.74 0.92
CA THR A 574 25.97 -15.11 -0.27
C THR A 574 25.31 -15.64 -1.54
N VAL A 575 25.14 -16.96 -1.68
CA VAL A 575 24.42 -17.56 -2.82
C VAL A 575 22.96 -17.09 -2.89
N MET A 576 22.26 -16.99 -1.76
CA MET A 576 20.88 -16.48 -1.70
C MET A 576 20.78 -14.96 -1.96
N SER A 577 21.82 -14.19 -1.68
CA SER A 577 21.85 -12.73 -1.92
C SER A 577 22.06 -12.35 -3.39
N HIS A 578 22.59 -13.28 -4.20
CA HIS A 578 22.68 -13.09 -5.64
C HIS A 578 21.33 -13.42 -6.31
N PRO A 579 20.86 -12.59 -7.27
CA PRO A 579 19.65 -12.91 -8.01
C PRO A 579 19.79 -14.23 -8.76
N LEU A 580 19.00 -15.23 -8.37
CA LEU A 580 18.81 -16.44 -9.17
C LEU A 580 18.26 -16.04 -10.54
N ASN A 581 19.08 -16.23 -11.60
CA ASN A 581 18.64 -16.15 -12.99
C ASN A 581 17.71 -17.33 -13.30
N ALA A 582 16.51 -17.28 -12.74
CA ALA A 582 15.55 -18.38 -12.74
C ALA A 582 14.75 -18.43 -14.05
N GLU A 583 15.42 -18.77 -15.15
CA GLU A 583 14.79 -19.58 -16.19
C GLU A 583 14.56 -20.99 -15.62
N LEU A 584 13.57 -21.11 -14.72
CA LEU A 584 12.98 -22.40 -14.40
C LEU A 584 12.17 -22.83 -15.63
N PRO A 585 12.38 -24.04 -16.17
CA PRO A 585 11.68 -24.49 -17.36
C PRO A 585 10.17 -24.52 -17.09
N LEU A 586 9.41 -24.00 -18.05
CA LEU A 586 7.96 -24.06 -18.03
C LEU A 586 7.53 -25.52 -17.99
N TYR A 587 6.81 -25.91 -16.93
CA TYR A 587 6.16 -27.22 -16.88
C TYR A 587 5.07 -27.26 -17.95
N HIS A 588 5.33 -28.00 -19.03
CA HIS A 588 4.32 -28.34 -20.00
C HIS A 588 3.26 -29.24 -19.34
N PHE A 589 2.09 -28.68 -19.07
CA PHE A 589 0.88 -29.46 -18.83
C PHE A 589 0.38 -29.94 -20.20
N ASN A 590 0.37 -31.27 -20.37
CA ASN A 590 -0.37 -31.98 -21.43
C ASN A 590 -1.76 -32.37 -20.92
#